data_AF-A0A178M120-F1
#
_entry.id   AF-A0A178M120-F1
#
_cell.length_a   1.000
_cell.length_b   1.000
_cell.length_c   1.000
_cell.angle_alpha   90.00
_cell.angle_beta   90.00
_cell.angle_gamma   90.00
#
_symmetry.space_group_name_H-M   'P 1'
#
loop_
_entity.id
_entity.type
_entity.pdbx_description
1 polymer ?
#
loop_
_entity_poly.entity_id
_entity_poly.type
_entity_poly.pdbx_seq_one_letter_code
_entity_poly.pdbx_strand_id
1 'polypeptide(L)' 'MWVTADGRVRQELLPGGRYDEARGDRQSAYTGRYEVRGNRIEYWDDTGFTASGTFVAADELHHGGMVFYRQPS' A
#
# COMPACT_ATOMS: atom_id res chain seq x y z
N MET A 1 -7.79 -4.94 -0.35
CA MET A 1 -7.18 -4.04 0.66
C MET A 1 -5.98 -4.75 1.27
N TRP A 2 -4.94 -4.01 1.64
CA TRP A 2 -3.71 -4.49 2.30
C TRP A 2 -3.63 -3.90 3.69
N VAL A 3 -3.44 -4.70 4.74
CA VAL A 3 -3.54 -4.24 6.13
C VAL A 3 -2.41 -4.81 6.97
N THR A 4 -1.80 -4.01 7.84
CA THR A 4 -0.80 -4.51 8.80
C THR A 4 -1.42 -5.48 9.80
N ALA A 5 -0.62 -6.38 10.38
CA ALA A 5 -1.12 -7.37 11.34
C ALA A 5 -1.90 -6.75 12.52
N ASP A 6 -1.51 -5.56 12.97
CA ASP A 6 -2.15 -4.82 14.05
C ASP A 6 -3.35 -3.97 13.60
N GLY A 7 -3.68 -3.97 12.30
CA GLY A 7 -4.78 -3.20 11.74
C GLY A 7 -4.58 -1.68 11.71
N ARG A 8 -3.40 -1.18 12.11
CA ARG A 8 -3.15 0.26 12.26
C ARG A 8 -2.87 0.96 10.94
N VAL A 9 -2.37 0.27 9.94
CA VAL A 9 -2.16 0.82 8.59
C VAL A 9 -2.97 0.01 7.59
N ARG A 10 -3.74 0.71 6.77
CA ARG A 10 -4.56 0.14 5.71
C ARG A 10 -4.21 0.81 4.41
N GLN A 11 -3.89 0.03 3.41
CA GLN A 11 -3.56 0.49 2.07
C GLN A 11 -4.54 -0.10 1.07
N GLU A 12 -5.25 0.79 0.39
CA GLU A 12 -6.14 0.45 -0.71
C GLU A 12 -5.42 0.70 -2.04
N LEU A 13 -5.44 -0.30 -2.93
CA LEU A 13 -5.05 -0.14 -4.32
C LEU A 13 -6.34 0.03 -5.12
N LEU A 14 -6.61 1.25 -5.54
CA LEU A 14 -7.84 1.68 -6.20
C LEU A 14 -7.77 1.45 -7.72
N PRO A 15 -8.92 1.28 -8.39
CA PRO A 15 -8.98 1.29 -9.84
C PRO A 15 -8.32 2.52 -10.45
N GLY A 16 -7.67 2.36 -11.60
CA GLY A 16 -6.95 3.46 -12.27
C GLY A 16 -5.52 3.69 -11.76
N GLY A 17 -4.96 2.77 -10.97
CA GLY A 17 -3.57 2.84 -10.54
C GLY A 17 -3.31 3.88 -9.44
N ARG A 18 -4.33 4.16 -8.61
CA ARG A 18 -4.23 5.07 -7.46
C ARG A 18 -4.19 4.28 -6.16
N TYR A 19 -3.47 4.77 -5.16
CA TYR A 19 -3.50 4.19 -3.82
C TYR A 19 -3.97 5.22 -2.79
N ASP A 20 -4.54 4.72 -1.71
CA ASP A 20 -4.85 5.45 -0.49
C ASP A 20 -4.34 4.66 0.71
N GLU A 21 -3.49 5.28 1.53
CA GLU A 21 -3.03 4.71 2.79
C GLU A 21 -3.63 5.48 3.97
N ALA A 22 -4.37 4.77 4.81
CA ALA A 22 -4.86 5.26 6.10
C ALA A 22 -3.99 4.74 7.25
N ARG A 23 -3.74 5.60 8.25
CA ARG A 23 -2.97 5.28 9.46
C ARG A 23 -3.74 5.66 10.72
N GLY A 24 -4.17 4.67 11.48
CA GLY A 24 -5.04 4.87 12.65
C GLY A 24 -6.31 5.62 12.25
N ASP A 25 -6.57 6.74 12.92
CA ASP A 25 -7.73 7.60 12.65
C ASP A 25 -7.51 8.57 11.48
N ARG A 26 -6.27 8.69 10.99
CA ARG A 26 -5.96 9.54 9.83
C ARG A 26 -6.25 8.77 8.55
N GLN A 27 -7.41 9.04 7.97
CA GLN A 27 -7.76 8.62 6.62
C GLN A 27 -6.91 9.36 5.59
N SER A 28 -6.62 8.73 4.45
CA SER A 28 -5.85 9.31 3.35
C SER A 28 -4.56 9.99 3.83
N ALA A 29 -3.81 9.30 4.70
CA ALA A 29 -2.54 9.76 5.21
C ALA A 29 -1.52 9.98 4.08
N TYR A 30 -1.55 9.09 3.08
CA TYR A 30 -0.81 9.19 1.83
C TYR A 30 -1.70 8.77 0.67
N THR A 31 -1.59 9.47 -0.45
CA THR A 31 -2.34 9.17 -1.67
C THR A 31 -1.46 9.43 -2.87
N GLY A 32 -1.66 8.65 -3.92
CA GLY A 32 -0.89 8.89 -5.14
C GLY A 32 -1.13 7.83 -6.19
N ARG A 33 -0.19 7.73 -7.13
CA ARG A 33 -0.19 6.67 -8.13
C ARG A 33 0.69 5.52 -7.68
N TYR A 34 0.38 4.33 -8.16
CA TYR A 34 1.23 3.16 -8.03
C TYR A 34 1.44 2.47 -9.37
N GLU A 35 2.48 1.64 -9.45
CA GLU A 35 2.76 0.80 -10.59
C GLU A 35 3.31 -0.55 -10.11
N VAL A 36 2.82 -1.65 -10.68
CA VAL A 36 3.29 -3.00 -10.35
C VAL A 36 4.08 -3.57 -11.52
N ARG A 37 5.29 -4.06 -11.25
CA ARG A 37 6.17 -4.73 -12.21
C ARG A 37 6.66 -6.04 -11.62
N GLY A 38 6.14 -7.16 -12.11
CA GLY A 38 6.39 -8.47 -11.52
C GLY A 38 5.89 -8.51 -10.08
N ASN A 39 6.77 -8.80 -9.13
CA ASN A 39 6.45 -8.81 -7.71
C ASN A 39 6.79 -7.50 -6.99
N ARG A 40 7.19 -6.45 -7.71
CA ARG A 40 7.52 -5.15 -7.12
C ARG A 40 6.43 -4.13 -7.40
N ILE A 41 6.13 -3.29 -6.41
CA ILE A 41 5.24 -2.15 -6.52
C ILE A 41 6.01 -0.87 -6.21
N GLU A 42 5.80 0.16 -7.03
CA GLU A 42 6.34 1.49 -6.85
C GLU A 42 5.20 2.47 -6.60
N TYR A 43 5.42 3.43 -5.72
CA TYR A 43 4.47 4.46 -5.32
C TYR A 43 5.07 5.85 -5.56
N TRP A 44 4.25 6.74 -6.11
CA TRP A 44 4.54 8.17 -6.20
C TRP A 44 3.38 8.90 -5.54
N ASP A 45 3.66 9.42 -4.35
CA ASP A 45 2.71 10.20 -3.57
C ASP A 45 2.49 11.59 -4.20
N ASP A 46 1.27 12.11 -4.06
CA ASP A 46 0.87 13.39 -4.62
C ASP A 46 1.65 14.58 -4.01
N THR A 47 2.28 14.41 -2.84
CA THR A 47 3.19 15.40 -2.24
C THR A 47 4.64 15.29 -2.71
N GLY A 48 4.95 14.37 -3.64
CA GLY A 48 6.27 14.23 -4.26
C GLY A 48 7.22 13.24 -3.58
N PHE A 49 6.77 12.45 -2.62
CA PHE A 49 7.54 11.33 -2.06
C PHE A 49 7.41 10.07 -2.93
N THR A 50 8.45 9.22 -2.93
CA THR A 50 8.41 7.92 -3.60
C THR A 50 8.69 6.81 -2.60
N ALA A 51 8.03 5.68 -2.81
CA ALA A 51 8.22 4.49 -2.00
C ALA A 51 8.09 3.23 -2.84
N SER A 52 8.56 2.11 -2.33
CA SER A 52 8.49 0.82 -3.01
C SER A 52 8.09 -0.28 -2.05
N GLY A 53 7.61 -1.39 -2.62
CA GLY A 53 7.28 -2.59 -1.90
C GLY A 53 7.44 -3.85 -2.75
N THR A 54 7.44 -5.00 -2.09
CA THR A 54 7.61 -6.31 -2.71
C THR A 54 6.50 -7.24 -2.25
N PHE A 55 5.76 -7.81 -3.19
CA PHE A 55 4.88 -8.95 -2.95
C PHE A 55 5.76 -10.19 -2.72
N VAL A 56 5.84 -10.65 -1.47
CA VAL A 56 6.64 -11.82 -1.09
C VAL A 56 5.81 -13.11 -1.17
N ALA A 57 4.48 -12.97 -1.08
CA ALA A 57 3.49 -14.02 -1.32
C ALA A 57 2.25 -13.43 -2.00
N ALA A 58 1.26 -14.27 -2.33
CA ALA A 58 0.02 -13.82 -2.98
C ALA A 58 -0.82 -12.88 -2.10
N ASP A 59 -0.66 -12.98 -0.79
CA ASP A 59 -1.40 -12.28 0.24
C ASP A 59 -0.49 -11.52 1.23
N GLU A 60 0.81 -11.38 0.91
CA GLU A 60 1.78 -10.68 1.76
C GLU A 60 2.62 -9.66 0.96
N LEU A 61 2.63 -8.41 1.43
CA LEU A 61 3.33 -7.28 0.84
C LEU A 61 4.27 -6.64 1.86
N HIS A 62 5.55 -6.53 1.53
CA HIS A 62 6.55 -5.81 2.33
C HIS A 62 6.75 -4.41 1.76
N HIS A 63 6.46 -3.37 2.51
CA HIS A 63 6.50 -1.99 2.06
C HIS A 63 6.82 -1.03 3.21
N GLY A 64 7.76 -0.10 3.03
CA GLY A 64 8.05 0.93 4.03
C GLY A 64 8.49 0.39 5.39
N GLY A 65 9.13 -0.80 5.42
CA GLY A 65 9.49 -1.49 6.67
C GLY A 65 8.33 -2.20 7.37
N MET A 66 7.14 -2.22 6.76
CA MET A 66 5.93 -2.86 7.29
C MET A 66 5.58 -4.09 6.45
N VAL A 67 4.88 -5.03 7.09
CA VAL A 67 4.28 -6.19 6.43
C VAL A 67 2.78 -6.02 6.40
N PHE A 68 2.20 -6.11 5.21
CA PHE A 68 0.78 -6.02 4.96
C PHE A 68 0.24 -7.37 4.49
N TYR A 69 -0.97 -7.67 4.92
CA TYR A 69 -1.71 -8.86 4.53
C TYR A 69 -2.93 -8.47 3.71
N ARG A 70 -3.21 -9.25 2.67
CA ARG A 70 -4.38 -9.03 1.81
C ARG A 70 -5.65 -9.39 2.58
N GLN A 71 -6.52 -8.41 2.76
CA GLN A 71 -7.86 -8.64 3.26
C GLN A 71 -8.79 -9.07 2.11
N PRO A 72 -9.68 -10.06 2.34
CA PRO A 72 -10.78 -10.35 1.43
C PRO A 72 -11.62 -9.09 1.23
N SER A 73 -11.88 -8.76 -0.03
CA SER A 73 -12.78 -7.68 -0.45
C SER A 73 -14.17 -8.21 -0.71
#